data_AF-A0A976EHJ9-F1
#
_entry.id   AF-A0A976EHJ9-F1
#
_cell.length_a   1.000
_cell.length_b   1.000
_cell.length_c   1.000
_cell.angle_alpha   90.00
_cell.angle_beta   90.00
_cell.angle_gamma   90.00
#
_symmetry.space_group_name_H-M   'P 1'
#
loop_
_entity.id
_entity.type
_entity.pdbx_description
1 polymer ?
#
loop_
_entity_poly.entity_id
_entity_poly.type
_entity_poly.pdbx_seq_one_letter_code
_entity_poly.pdbx_strand_id
1 'polypeptide(L)'
;MLLFAQRVMTYTDGMNQGRFVASALTYDATLRNLELIGEAASKVPTDVQATMPQIPWRQIIATRNRVIHGYLGLDNDTLWSIIQTDVPALIVELEKLTL
;
A
#
# COMPACT_ATOMS: atom_id res chain seq x y z
N MET A 1 7.71 0.37 -6.93
CA MET A 1 6.60 0.84 -6.09
C MET A 1 5.27 0.77 -6.84
N LEU A 2 5.14 1.43 -8.01
CA LEU A 2 3.92 1.43 -8.83
C LEU A 2 3.36 0.02 -9.11
N LEU A 3 4.21 -0.91 -9.59
CA LEU A 3 3.79 -2.30 -9.85
C LEU A 3 3.15 -3.00 -8.64
N PHE A 4 3.67 -2.76 -7.43
CA PHE A 4 3.12 -3.37 -6.21
C PHE A 4 1.76 -2.75 -5.84
N ALA A 5 1.62 -1.43 -6.00
CA ALA A 5 0.34 -0.74 -5.82
C ALA A 5 -0.71 -1.23 -6.82
N GLN A 6 -0.35 -1.39 -8.09
CA GLN A 6 -1.26 -1.95 -9.11
C GLN A 6 -1.68 -3.38 -8.78
N ARG A 7 -0.77 -4.22 -8.27
CA ARG A 7 -1.13 -5.58 -7.82
C ARG A 7 -2.13 -5.59 -6.67
N VAL A 8 -2.00 -4.69 -5.69
CA VAL A 8 -3.00 -4.52 -4.63
C VAL A 8 -4.38 -4.27 -5.23
N MET A 9 -4.48 -3.38 -6.21
CA MET A 9 -5.75 -3.10 -6.89
C MET A 9 -6.26 -4.32 -7.66
N THR A 10 -5.40 -5.00 -8.43
CA THR A 10 -5.78 -6.20 -9.19
C THR A 10 -6.29 -7.32 -8.28
N TYR A 11 -5.67 -7.55 -7.12
CA TYR A 11 -6.05 -8.65 -6.23
C TYR A 11 -7.35 -8.38 -5.48
N THR A 12 -7.69 -7.11 -5.29
CA THR A 12 -8.88 -6.68 -4.52
C THR A 12 -10.02 -6.21 -5.40
N ASP A 13 -9.86 -6.28 -6.74
CA ASP A 13 -10.87 -5.86 -7.70
C ASP A 13 -12.20 -6.63 -7.52
N GLY A 14 -13.31 -5.89 -7.55
CA GLY A 14 -14.65 -6.43 -7.33
C GLY A 14 -14.89 -7.05 -5.95
N MET A 15 -13.97 -6.90 -4.99
CA MET A 15 -14.15 -7.37 -3.61
C MET A 15 -14.74 -6.28 -2.74
N ASN A 16 -15.53 -6.71 -1.75
CA ASN A 16 -15.76 -5.92 -0.54
C ASN A 16 -14.85 -6.45 0.56
N GLN A 17 -14.77 -5.72 1.68
CA GLN A 17 -13.92 -6.08 2.80
C GLN A 17 -14.19 -7.51 3.32
N GLY A 18 -15.45 -7.91 3.46
CA GLY A 18 -15.80 -9.24 3.95
C GLY A 18 -15.24 -10.36 3.06
N ARG A 19 -15.37 -10.22 1.73
CA ARG A 19 -14.79 -11.17 0.76
C ARG A 19 -13.26 -11.15 0.77
N PHE A 20 -12.67 -9.97 0.94
CA PHE A 20 -11.22 -9.81 1.02
C PHE A 20 -10.65 -10.52 2.25
N VAL A 21 -11.22 -10.28 3.44
CA VAL A 21 -10.78 -10.89 4.70
C VAL A 21 -11.02 -12.41 4.71
N ALA A 22 -12.07 -12.89 4.05
CA ALA A 22 -12.35 -14.32 3.94
C ALA A 22 -11.42 -15.07 2.96
N SER A 23 -10.71 -14.36 2.07
CA SER A 23 -9.82 -14.96 1.08
C SER A 23 -8.36 -14.90 1.55
N ALA A 24 -7.91 -15.94 2.27
CA ALA A 24 -6.56 -15.98 2.85
C ALA A 24 -5.45 -15.71 1.82
N LEU A 25 -5.53 -16.33 0.64
CA LEU A 25 -4.53 -16.13 -0.43
C LEU A 25 -4.52 -14.67 -0.93
N THR A 26 -5.69 -14.08 -1.17
CA THR A 26 -5.80 -12.68 -1.62
C THR A 26 -5.30 -11.74 -0.54
N TYR A 27 -5.67 -12.00 0.70
CA TYR A 27 -5.30 -11.22 1.86
C TYR A 27 -3.77 -11.18 2.02
N ASP A 28 -3.13 -12.35 2.14
CA ASP A 28 -1.67 -12.46 2.28
C ASP A 28 -0.93 -11.85 1.08
N ALA A 29 -1.38 -12.11 -0.14
CA ALA A 29 -0.79 -11.54 -1.35
C ALA A 29 -0.90 -10.01 -1.39
N THR A 30 -2.03 -9.46 -0.94
CA THR A 30 -2.26 -8.01 -0.87
C THR A 30 -1.33 -7.38 0.15
N LEU A 31 -1.25 -7.95 1.35
CA LEU A 31 -0.37 -7.47 2.40
C LEU A 31 1.09 -7.50 2.01
N ARG A 32 1.52 -8.59 1.35
CA ARG A 32 2.89 -8.67 0.85
C ARG A 32 3.21 -7.51 -0.09
N ASN A 33 2.27 -7.10 -0.94
CA ASN A 33 2.47 -5.95 -1.81
C ASN A 33 2.47 -4.62 -1.03
N LEU A 34 1.64 -4.46 0.01
CA LEU A 34 1.69 -3.28 0.89
C LEU A 34 3.04 -3.15 1.62
N GLU A 35 3.62 -4.26 2.10
CA GLU A 35 4.96 -4.28 2.67
C GLU A 35 6.02 -3.83 1.66
N LEU A 36 5.95 -4.37 0.43
CA LEU A 36 6.89 -4.06 -0.64
C LEU A 36 6.78 -2.60 -1.11
N ILE A 37 5.59 -1.99 -1.06
CA ILE A 37 5.39 -0.55 -1.28
C ILE A 37 6.17 0.24 -0.23
N GLY A 38 5.98 -0.08 1.07
CA GLY A 38 6.70 0.62 2.14
C GLY A 38 8.21 0.40 2.14
N GLU A 39 8.66 -0.80 1.78
CA GLU A 39 10.08 -1.13 1.62
C GLU A 39 10.68 -0.29 0.49
N ALA A 40 9.99 -0.21 -0.66
CA ALA A 40 10.44 0.62 -1.78
C ALA A 40 10.47 2.10 -1.38
N ALA A 41 9.44 2.60 -0.69
CA ALA A 41 9.38 3.96 -0.19
C ALA A 41 10.57 4.30 0.74
N SER A 42 10.92 3.39 1.67
CA SER A 42 12.06 3.59 2.58
C SER A 42 13.42 3.65 1.89
N LYS A 43 13.52 3.14 0.65
CA LYS A 43 14.76 3.15 -0.14
C LYS A 43 14.88 4.40 -1.02
N VAL A 44 13.83 5.21 -1.13
CA VAL A 44 13.90 6.49 -1.83
C VAL A 44 14.73 7.46 -0.98
N PRO A 45 15.79 8.09 -1.53
CA PRO A 45 16.57 9.09 -0.80
C PRO A 45 15.72 10.24 -0.26
N THR A 46 16.06 10.78 0.90
CA THR A 46 15.24 11.80 1.60
C THR A 46 15.14 13.12 0.85
N ASP A 47 16.17 13.50 0.10
CA ASP A 47 16.16 14.65 -0.80
C ASP A 47 15.18 14.44 -1.96
N VAL A 48 15.11 13.24 -2.53
CA VAL A 48 14.09 12.88 -3.55
C VAL A 48 12.68 12.84 -2.95
N GLN A 49 12.52 12.33 -1.74
CA GLN A 49 11.22 12.38 -1.06
C GLN A 49 10.74 13.82 -0.85
N ALA A 50 11.67 14.73 -0.52
CA ALA A 50 11.37 16.14 -0.29
C ALA A 50 10.92 16.88 -1.57
N THR A 51 11.33 16.42 -2.77
CA THR A 51 10.83 16.97 -4.04
C THR A 51 9.45 16.44 -4.43
N MET A 52 8.93 15.43 -3.73
CA MET A 52 7.63 14.80 -3.99
C MET A 52 6.74 14.80 -2.73
N PRO A 53 6.40 15.99 -2.17
CA PRO A 53 5.66 16.10 -0.91
C PRO A 53 4.22 15.59 -0.98
N GLN A 54 3.67 15.44 -2.18
CA GLN A 54 2.33 14.89 -2.41
C GLN A 54 2.25 13.38 -2.13
N ILE A 55 3.39 12.67 -2.16
CA ILE A 55 3.46 11.27 -1.73
C ILE A 55 3.67 11.25 -0.21
N PRO A 56 2.79 10.60 0.58
CA PRO A 56 2.89 10.58 2.03
C PRO A 56 3.94 9.55 2.52
N TRP A 57 5.20 9.75 2.17
CA TRP A 57 6.32 8.81 2.39
C TRP A 57 6.37 8.22 3.79
N ARG A 58 6.27 9.08 4.82
CA ARG A 58 6.33 8.64 6.22
C ARG A 58 5.19 7.69 6.59
N GLN A 59 3.98 7.94 6.09
CA GLN A 59 2.81 7.11 6.36
C GLN A 59 2.90 5.76 5.64
N ILE A 60 3.39 5.77 4.40
CA ILE A 60 3.63 4.56 3.61
C ILE A 60 4.65 3.65 4.31
N ILE A 61 5.76 4.21 4.78
CA ILE A 61 6.79 3.48 5.53
C ILE A 61 6.24 2.97 6.87
N ALA A 62 5.46 3.79 7.59
CA ALA A 62 4.83 3.38 8.84
C ALA A 62 3.83 2.23 8.64
N THR A 63 3.12 2.20 7.50
CA THR A 63 2.18 1.14 7.16
C THR A 63 2.89 -0.21 7.03
N ARG A 64 4.06 -0.28 6.36
CA ARG A 64 4.90 -1.49 6.35
C ARG A 64 5.18 -2.00 7.76
N ASN A 65 5.60 -1.12 8.66
CA ASN A 65 5.93 -1.52 10.03
C ASN A 65 4.71 -2.11 10.76
N ARG A 66 3.51 -1.59 10.52
CA ARG A 66 2.27 -2.14 11.09
C ARG A 66 1.92 -3.51 10.49
N VAL A 67 2.15 -3.71 9.20
CA VAL A 67 1.85 -4.97 8.51
C VAL A 67 2.82 -6.09 8.94
N ILE A 68 4.13 -5.83 9.00
CA ILE A 68 5.15 -6.86 9.31
C ILE A 68 5.14 -7.35 10.76
N HIS A 69 4.59 -6.59 11.70
CA HIS A 69 4.51 -6.98 13.11
C HIS A 69 3.29 -7.86 13.43
N GLY A 70 2.74 -8.54 12.41
CA GLY A 70 1.85 -9.68 12.58
C GLY A 70 0.41 -9.29 12.88
N TYR A 71 -0.13 -8.29 12.18
CA TYR A 71 -1.53 -7.85 12.30
C TYR A 71 -1.94 -7.26 13.65
N LEU A 72 -1.06 -7.33 14.65
CA LEU A 72 -1.24 -6.77 15.98
C LEU A 72 -1.20 -5.24 15.89
N GLY A 73 -2.33 -4.64 15.50
CA GLY A 73 -2.53 -3.20 15.50
C GLY A 73 -3.12 -2.60 14.21
N LEU A 74 -3.43 -3.40 13.18
CA LEU A 74 -4.15 -2.93 12.00
C LEU A 74 -5.45 -3.73 11.87
N ASP A 75 -6.56 -3.11 12.23
CA ASP A 75 -7.88 -3.70 12.02
C ASP A 75 -8.24 -3.74 10.52
N ASN A 76 -9.20 -4.59 10.17
CA ASN A 76 -9.60 -4.79 8.78
C ASN A 76 -10.22 -3.53 8.15
N ASP A 77 -10.80 -2.61 8.94
CA ASP A 77 -11.38 -1.36 8.42
C ASP A 77 -10.27 -0.42 7.97
N THR A 78 -9.23 -0.27 8.78
CA THR A 78 -8.03 0.50 8.45
C THR A 78 -7.34 -0.09 7.23
N LEU A 79 -7.13 -1.40 7.19
CA LEU A 79 -6.51 -2.07 6.03
C LEU A 79 -7.32 -1.85 4.75
N TRP A 80 -8.64 -2.01 4.84
CA TRP A 80 -9.52 -1.82 3.69
C TRP A 80 -9.56 -0.37 3.22
N SER A 81 -9.51 0.59 4.15
CA SER A 81 -9.39 2.02 3.82
C SER A 81 -8.10 2.32 3.05
N ILE A 82 -6.96 1.75 3.47
CA ILE A 82 -5.68 1.89 2.77
C ILE A 82 -5.80 1.35 1.34
N ILE A 83 -6.39 0.17 1.17
CA ILE A 83 -6.58 -0.47 -0.14
C ILE A 83 -7.48 0.38 -1.05
N GLN A 84 -8.59 0.90 -0.53
CA GLN A 84 -9.60 1.58 -1.34
C GLN A 84 -9.31 3.07 -1.58
N THR A 85 -8.49 3.70 -0.73
CA THR A 85 -8.28 5.16 -0.75
C THR A 85 -6.83 5.50 -1.02
N ASP A 86 -5.93 5.02 -0.17
CA ASP A 86 -4.53 5.47 -0.18
C ASP A 86 -3.73 4.86 -1.34
N VAL A 87 -3.96 3.58 -1.65
CA VAL A 87 -3.27 2.89 -2.75
C VAL A 87 -3.65 3.49 -4.12
N PRO A 88 -4.93 3.74 -4.46
CA PRO A 88 -5.30 4.44 -5.69
C PRO A 88 -4.69 5.83 -5.79
N ALA A 89 -4.72 6.63 -4.71
CA ALA A 89 -4.11 7.96 -4.69
C ALA A 89 -2.60 7.89 -4.94
N LEU A 90 -1.91 6.90 -4.34
CA LEU A 90 -0.50 6.67 -4.58
C LEU A 90 -0.20 6.31 -6.04
N ILE A 91 -1.03 5.49 -6.69
CA ILE A 91 -0.85 5.14 -8.11
C ILE A 91 -0.87 6.40 -8.97
N VAL A 92 -1.86 7.29 -8.77
CA VAL A 92 -1.98 8.56 -9.50
C VAL A 92 -0.72 9.40 -9.39
N GLU A 93 -0.14 9.52 -8.19
CA GLU A 93 1.09 10.31 -8.01
C GLU A 93 2.32 9.64 -8.61
N LEU A 94 2.40 8.31 -8.61
CA LEU A 94 3.52 7.59 -9.20
C LEU A 94 3.50 7.60 -10.72
N GLU A 95 2.33 7.57 -11.35
CA GLU A 95 2.20 7.59 -12.80
C GLU A 95 2.67 8.92 -13.41
N LYS A 96 2.54 10.03 -12.68
CA LYS A 96 3.07 11.34 -13.07
C LYS A 96 4.60 11.38 -13.20
N LEU A 97 5.30 10.43 -12.57
CA LEU A 97 6.77 10.36 -12.57
C LEU A 97 7.32 9.47 -13.70
N THR A 98 6.46 8.71 -14.36
CA THR A 98 6.82 7.81 -15.47
C THR A 98 6.57 8.42 -16.86
N LEU A 99 6.11 9.68 -16.90
CA LEU A 99 6.01 10.52 -18.10
C LEU A 99 7.27 11.37 -18.26
#